data_AF-A0A7C3P883-F1
#
_entry.id   AF-A0A7C3P883-F1
#
_cell.length_a   1.000
_cell.length_b   1.000
_cell.length_c   1.000
_cell.angle_alpha   90.00
_cell.angle_beta   90.00
_cell.angle_gamma   90.00
#
_symmetry.space_group_name_H-M   'P 1'
#
loop_
_entity.id
_entity.type
_entity.pdbx_description
1 polymer ?
#
loop_
_entity_poly.entity_id
_entity_poly.type
_entity_poly.pdbx_seq_one_letter_code
_entity_poly.pdbx_strand_id
1 'polypeptide(L)'
;MTEIEPTDPQSDADDEQWHNGHGEAPDHSALTSLQPAHRAIAKFPELAKRYQKFIGTAAVVSSALIVLASIAVARRLNRGEKPEDILASITPDEIENAGKVKP
;
A
#
# COMPACT_ATOMS: atom_id res chain seq x y z
N MET A 1 11.03 39.89 33.93
CA MET A 1 10.28 38.64 34.13
C MET A 1 10.11 38.05 32.75
N THR A 2 10.93 37.06 32.42
CA THR A 2 10.94 36.40 31.11
C THR A 2 10.57 34.96 31.41
N GLU A 3 9.35 34.57 31.08
CA GLU A 3 8.92 33.17 31.18
C GLU A 3 8.67 32.69 29.75
N ILE A 4 9.54 31.78 29.34
CA ILE A 4 9.63 31.19 28.01
C ILE A 4 8.66 30.03 28.00
N GLU A 5 7.71 30.06 27.08
CA GLU A 5 6.78 28.99 26.78
C GLU A 5 7.56 27.72 26.34
N PRO A 6 7.45 26.57 27.04
CA PRO A 6 8.05 25.35 26.55
C PRO A 6 7.01 24.59 25.70
N THR A 7 7.17 24.79 24.40
CA THR A 7 7.07 23.84 23.28
C THR A 7 6.54 22.44 23.60
N ASP A 8 5.48 22.07 22.86
CA ASP A 8 4.91 20.73 22.66
C ASP A 8 5.97 19.61 22.65
N PRO A 9 5.82 18.53 23.46
CA PRO A 9 6.76 17.42 23.43
C PRO A 9 6.50 16.53 22.20
N GLN A 10 7.32 16.76 21.18
CA GLN A 10 7.96 15.73 20.34
C GLN A 10 7.03 14.67 19.71
N SER A 11 6.54 14.96 18.51
CA SER A 11 5.97 13.99 17.56
C SER A 11 7.03 13.29 16.68
N ASP A 12 8.30 13.24 17.11
CA ASP A 12 9.41 12.74 16.28
C ASP A 12 9.91 11.34 16.71
N ALA A 13 9.32 10.73 17.76
CA ALA A 13 9.80 9.47 18.31
C ALA A 13 9.27 8.21 17.60
N ASP A 14 8.24 8.33 16.76
CA ASP A 14 7.61 7.17 16.10
C ASP A 14 8.17 6.88 14.70
N ASP A 15 8.87 7.84 14.07
CA ASP A 15 9.41 7.67 12.72
C ASP A 15 10.73 6.87 12.68
N GLU A 16 11.50 6.84 13.78
CA GLU A 16 12.80 6.17 13.83
C GLU A 16 12.71 4.65 14.06
N GLN A 17 11.59 4.12 14.57
CA GLN A 17 11.50 2.71 14.97
C GLN A 17 11.24 1.74 13.79
N TRP A 18 10.85 2.24 12.63
CA TRP A 18 10.62 1.41 11.42
C TRP A 18 11.90 1.15 10.60
N HIS A 19 13.03 1.75 10.98
CA HIS A 19 14.34 1.54 10.35
C HIS A 19 15.14 0.36 10.95
N ASN A 20 14.47 -0.58 11.64
CA ASN A 20 15.10 -1.83 12.08
C ASN A 20 15.20 -2.80 10.89
N GLY A 21 16.14 -2.51 9.98
CA GLY A 21 16.40 -3.19 8.71
C GLY A 21 16.94 -4.62 8.83
N HIS A 22 16.23 -5.50 9.53
CA HIS A 22 16.50 -6.94 9.60
C HIS A 22 15.84 -7.74 8.46
N GLY A 23 15.11 -7.07 7.55
CA GLY A 23 14.51 -7.69 6.37
C GLY A 23 15.38 -7.52 5.13
N GLU A 24 15.25 -8.46 4.18
CA GLU A 24 15.78 -8.27 2.83
C GLU A 24 15.14 -7.04 2.18
N ALA A 25 15.98 -6.17 1.60
CA ALA A 25 15.48 -4.99 0.91
C ALA A 25 14.61 -5.43 -0.28
N PRO A 26 13.46 -4.79 -0.51
CA PRO A 26 12.63 -5.11 -1.66
C PRO A 26 13.43 -4.86 -2.95
N ASP A 27 13.41 -5.86 -3.82
CA ASP A 27 14.06 -5.76 -5.12
C ASP A 27 13.30 -4.78 -6.04
N HIS A 28 13.92 -4.46 -7.19
CA HIS A 28 13.31 -3.54 -8.15
C HIS A 28 11.95 -4.05 -8.65
N SER A 29 11.77 -5.37 -8.76
CA SER A 29 10.51 -5.97 -9.23
C SER A 29 9.37 -5.74 -8.22
N ALA A 30 9.64 -5.91 -6.92
CA ALA A 30 8.71 -5.59 -5.85
C ALA A 30 8.33 -4.10 -5.86
N LEU A 31 9.31 -3.20 -5.94
CA LEU A 31 9.05 -1.75 -5.96
C LEU A 31 8.20 -1.32 -7.16
N THR A 32 8.47 -1.91 -8.34
CA THR A 32 7.75 -1.61 -9.59
C THR A 32 6.28 -2.05 -9.53
N SER A 33 5.96 -3.08 -8.74
CA SER A 33 4.58 -3.56 -8.58
C SER A 33 3.83 -2.88 -7.43
N LEU A 34 4.53 -2.51 -6.35
CA LEU A 34 3.94 -1.87 -5.17
C LEU A 34 3.43 -0.45 -5.44
N GLN A 35 4.20 0.39 -6.13
CA GLN A 35 3.80 1.77 -6.39
C GLN A 35 2.47 1.86 -7.20
N PRO A 36 2.30 1.13 -8.32
CA PRO A 36 1.02 1.09 -9.01
C PRO A 36 -0.07 0.40 -8.19
N ALA A 37 0.24 -0.59 -7.35
CA ALA A 37 -0.76 -1.25 -6.52
C ALA A 37 -1.42 -0.27 -5.53
N HIS A 38 -0.64 0.58 -4.86
CA HIS A 38 -1.18 1.64 -4.01
C HIS A 38 -2.08 2.61 -4.78
N ARG A 39 -1.67 3.01 -5.98
CA ARG A 39 -2.48 3.87 -6.87
C ARG A 39 -3.76 3.18 -7.33
N ALA A 40 -3.70 1.88 -7.64
CA ALA A 40 -4.86 1.10 -8.03
C ALA A 40 -5.89 1.01 -6.89
N ILE A 41 -5.45 0.78 -5.66
CA ILE A 41 -6.33 0.75 -4.47
C ILE A 41 -7.02 2.10 -4.27
N ALA A 42 -6.30 3.21 -4.44
CA ALA A 42 -6.85 4.55 -4.28
C ALA A 42 -8.00 4.87 -5.25
N LYS A 43 -8.10 4.16 -6.40
CA LYS A 43 -9.22 4.29 -7.34
C LYS A 43 -10.52 3.67 -6.82
N PHE A 44 -10.46 2.78 -5.84
CA PHE A 44 -11.58 1.96 -5.39
C PHE A 44 -11.81 2.15 -3.88
N PRO A 45 -12.31 3.32 -3.45
CA PRO A 45 -12.49 3.61 -2.02
C PRO A 45 -13.44 2.62 -1.33
N GLU A 46 -14.48 2.14 -2.02
CA GLU A 46 -15.40 1.14 -1.48
C GLU A 46 -14.74 -0.23 -1.29
N LEU A 47 -13.80 -0.61 -2.17
CA LEU A 47 -12.99 -1.81 -1.98
C LEU A 47 -12.04 -1.63 -0.79
N ALA A 48 -11.36 -0.49 -0.70
CA ALA A 48 -10.46 -0.17 0.41
C ALA A 48 -11.17 -0.22 1.77
N LYS A 49 -12.40 0.31 1.85
CA LYS A 49 -13.26 0.24 3.05
C LYS A 49 -13.57 -1.21 3.47
N ARG A 50 -13.88 -2.10 2.52
CA ARG A 50 -14.16 -3.52 2.82
C ARG A 50 -12.95 -4.24 3.43
N TYR A 51 -11.74 -3.81 3.06
CA TYR A 51 -10.49 -4.34 3.59
C TYR A 51 -9.89 -3.43 4.66
N GLN A 52 -10.65 -2.48 5.21
CA GLN A 52 -10.16 -1.59 6.23
C GLN A 52 -10.09 -2.32 7.57
N LYS A 53 -9.02 -2.06 8.32
CA LYS A 53 -8.89 -2.42 9.73
C LYS A 53 -8.74 -1.15 10.54
N PHE A 54 -9.26 -1.17 11.76
CA PHE A 54 -9.09 -0.07 12.70
C PHE A 54 -7.94 -0.41 13.66
N ILE A 55 -6.94 0.47 13.73
CA ILE A 55 -5.86 0.41 14.72
C ILE A 55 -6.03 1.66 15.58
N GLY A 56 -6.60 1.48 16.79
CA GLY A 56 -7.07 2.62 17.59
C GLY A 56 -8.16 3.40 16.87
N THR A 57 -7.97 4.71 16.69
CA THR A 57 -8.87 5.60 15.94
C THR A 57 -8.55 5.67 14.45
N ALA A 58 -7.42 5.10 14.01
CA ALA A 58 -6.95 5.17 12.64
C ALA A 58 -7.56 4.06 11.77
N ALA A 59 -8.06 4.46 10.60
CA ALA A 59 -8.51 3.59 9.53
C ALA A 59 -7.32 3.23 8.62
N VAL A 60 -6.89 1.97 8.61
CA VAL A 60 -5.79 1.50 7.76
C VAL A 60 -6.28 0.45 6.77
N VAL A 61 -5.74 0.48 5.55
CA VAL A 61 -5.98 -0.58 4.57
C VAL A 61 -5.25 -1.85 5.01
N SER A 62 -5.97 -2.98 5.05
CA SER A 62 -5.38 -4.28 5.36
C SER A 62 -4.26 -4.61 4.37
N SER A 63 -3.14 -5.13 4.88
CA SER A 63 -2.00 -5.60 4.08
C SER A 63 -2.41 -6.63 3.01
N ALA A 64 -3.47 -7.41 3.27
CA ALA A 64 -4.00 -8.35 2.28
C ALA A 64 -4.44 -7.67 0.97
N LEU A 65 -5.06 -6.49 1.04
CA LEU A 65 -5.48 -5.77 -0.16
C LEU A 65 -4.27 -5.27 -0.97
N ILE A 66 -3.23 -4.81 -0.28
CA ILE A 66 -1.96 -4.38 -0.92
C ILE A 66 -1.32 -5.56 -1.65
N VAL A 67 -1.26 -6.74 -1.02
CA VAL A 67 -0.72 -7.95 -1.64
C VAL A 67 -1.55 -8.35 -2.87
N LEU A 68 -2.87 -8.38 -2.76
CA LEU A 68 -3.76 -8.71 -3.88
C LEU A 68 -3.61 -7.74 -5.06
N ALA A 69 -3.58 -6.43 -4.79
CA ALA A 69 -3.37 -5.43 -5.82
C ALA A 69 -1.97 -5.56 -6.46
N SER A 70 -0.95 -5.86 -5.66
CA SER A 70 0.41 -6.10 -6.16
C SER A 70 0.47 -7.32 -7.08
N ILE A 71 -0.22 -8.42 -6.74
CA ILE A 71 -0.31 -9.61 -7.60
C ILE A 71 -1.02 -9.27 -8.92
N ALA A 72 -2.14 -8.54 -8.88
CA ALA A 72 -2.87 -8.13 -10.08
C ALA A 72 -1.99 -7.28 -11.03
N VAL A 73 -1.31 -6.27 -10.47
CA VAL A 73 -0.40 -5.40 -11.20
C VAL A 73 0.79 -6.20 -11.76
N ALA A 74 1.46 -7.01 -10.93
CA ALA A 74 2.61 -7.81 -11.35
C ALA A 74 2.26 -8.77 -12.49
N ARG A 75 1.07 -9.40 -12.46
CA ARG A 75 0.60 -10.26 -13.55
C ARG A 75 0.43 -9.52 -14.88
N ARG A 76 0.07 -8.24 -14.87
CA ARG A 76 -0.04 -7.43 -16.09
C ARG A 76 1.30 -6.90 -16.55
N LEU A 77 2.16 -6.46 -15.62
CA LEU A 77 3.55 -6.09 -15.92
C LEU A 77 4.30 -7.26 -16.58
N ASN A 78 4.13 -8.49 -16.06
CA ASN A 78 4.73 -9.70 -16.63
C ASN A 78 4.17 -10.06 -18.02
N ARG A 79 2.99 -9.54 -18.40
CA ARG A 79 2.41 -9.66 -19.74
C ARG A 79 2.87 -8.55 -20.70
N GLY A 80 3.71 -7.62 -20.22
CA GLY A 80 4.23 -6.50 -20.99
C GLY A 80 3.31 -5.27 -21.04
N GLU A 81 2.26 -5.23 -20.23
CA GLU A 81 1.40 -4.05 -20.13
C GLU A 81 2.12 -2.90 -19.40
N LYS A 82 1.88 -1.66 -19.83
CA LYS A 82 2.47 -0.48 -19.18
C LYS A 82 1.72 -0.14 -17.88
N PRO A 83 2.41 0.37 -16.85
CA PRO A 83 1.77 0.77 -15.58
C PRO A 83 0.56 1.69 -15.73
N GLU A 84 0.60 2.61 -16.70
CA GLU A 84 -0.48 3.57 -16.97
C GLU A 84 -1.75 2.87 -17.49
N ASP A 85 -1.58 1.94 -18.44
CA ASP A 85 -2.68 1.17 -19.04
C ASP A 85 -3.30 0.20 -18.02
N ILE A 86 -2.44 -0.39 -17.17
CA ILE A 86 -2.86 -1.20 -16.02
C ILE A 86 -3.73 -0.36 -15.10
N LEU A 87 -3.23 0.81 -14.67
CA LEU A 87 -3.98 1.70 -13.79
C LEU A 87 -5.28 2.18 -14.41
N ALA A 88 -5.33 2.41 -15.73
CA ALA A 88 -6.54 2.84 -16.41
C ALA A 88 -7.63 1.74 -16.41
N SER A 89 -7.24 0.48 -16.62
CA SER A 89 -8.16 -0.62 -16.94
C SER A 89 -8.34 -1.68 -15.85
N ILE A 90 -7.54 -1.65 -14.78
CA ILE A 90 -7.69 -2.55 -13.63
C ILE A 90 -9.06 -2.37 -12.97
N THR A 91 -9.65 -3.46 -12.49
CA THR A 91 -10.98 -3.47 -11.84
C THR A 91 -10.91 -3.97 -10.39
N PRO A 92 -11.91 -3.66 -9.55
CA PRO A 92 -12.00 -4.24 -8.20
C PRO A 92 -12.01 -5.77 -8.21
N ASP A 93 -12.79 -6.37 -9.12
CA ASP A 93 -12.89 -7.82 -9.25
C ASP A 93 -11.54 -8.45 -9.62
N GLU A 94 -10.76 -7.82 -10.50
CA GLU A 94 -9.42 -8.30 -10.84
C GLU A 94 -8.51 -8.33 -9.61
N ILE A 95 -8.57 -7.31 -8.76
CA ILE A 95 -7.79 -7.24 -7.52
C ILE A 95 -8.24 -8.33 -6.54
N GLU A 96 -9.54 -8.46 -6.28
CA GLU A 96 -10.07 -9.44 -5.31
C GLU A 96 -9.84 -10.89 -5.74
N ASN A 97 -9.78 -11.14 -7.05
CA ASN A 97 -9.52 -12.46 -7.61
C ASN A 97 -8.03 -12.72 -7.90
N ALA A 98 -7.14 -11.77 -7.65
CA ALA A 98 -5.71 -11.90 -7.96
C ALA A 98 -5.04 -13.07 -7.23
N GLY A 99 -5.48 -13.39 -6.01
CA GLY A 99 -4.96 -14.53 -5.23
C GLY A 99 -5.47 -15.89 -5.70
N LYS A 100 -6.49 -15.94 -6.57
CA LYS A 100 -7.01 -17.20 -7.10
C LYS A 100 -6.07 -17.66 -8.22
N VAL A 101 -5.56 -18.89 -8.10
CA VAL A 101 -4.83 -19.55 -9.18
C VAL A 101 -5.86 -19.95 -10.23
N LYS A 102 -5.72 -19.41 -11.45
CA LYS A 102 -6.47 -19.94 -12.59
C LYS A 102 -5.81 -21.29 -12.94
N PRO A 103 -6.57 -22.40 -13.01
CA PRO A 103 -6.02 -23.69 -13.38
C PRO A 103 -5.41 -23.66 -14.80
#